data_AF-A0A329MLQ7-F1
#
_entry.id   AF-A0A329MLQ7-F1
#
_cell.length_a   1.000
_cell.length_b   1.000
_cell.length_c   1.000
_cell.angle_alpha   90.00
_cell.angle_beta   90.00
_cell.angle_gamma   90.00
#
_symmetry.space_group_name_H-M   'P 1'
#
loop_
_entity.id
_entity.type
_entity.pdbx_description
1 polymer ?
#
loop_
_entity_poly.entity_id
_entity_poly.type
_entity_poly.pdbx_seq_one_letter_code
_entity_poly.pdbx_strand_id
1 'polypeptide(L)'
;MAYVQFRLRISRHAHEQYCKRVEPIDIETLTEQCQQQLDDRNYDYNRKDFIHLAGVWWVYQFVDNEQRFITCYGRTNMNIPYALRWAAVHKDRVDLLNGLI
;
A
#
# COMPACT_ATOMS: atom_id res chain seq x y z
N MET A 1 19.66 -14.95 15.19
CA MET A 1 19.39 -14.21 13.95
C MET A 1 18.91 -12.82 14.36
N ALA A 2 19.74 -11.79 14.14
CA ALA A 2 19.34 -10.41 14.42
C ALA A 2 18.29 -10.01 13.37
N TYR A 3 17.06 -9.75 13.82
CA TYR A 3 15.98 -9.27 12.96
C TYR A 3 16.27 -7.81 12.62
N VAL A 4 16.35 -7.49 11.34
CA VAL A 4 16.33 -6.08 10.92
C VAL A 4 14.87 -5.64 11.01
N GLN A 5 14.52 -5.03 12.13
CA GLN A 5 13.24 -4.36 12.29
C GLN A 5 13.31 -3.06 11.48
N PHE A 6 12.68 -3.05 10.31
CA PHE A 6 12.57 -1.84 9.50
C PHE A 6 11.40 -1.01 10.01
N ARG A 7 11.59 0.30 10.15
CA ARG A 7 10.54 1.20 10.62
C ARG A 7 9.64 1.59 9.44
N LEU A 8 8.33 1.36 9.59
CA LEU A 8 7.35 1.85 8.63
C LEU A 8 7.22 3.36 8.75
N ARG A 9 7.14 4.03 7.60
CA ARG A 9 6.76 5.43 7.51
C ARG A 9 5.72 5.65 6.43
N ILE A 10 4.57 6.18 6.81
CA ILE A 10 3.53 6.57 5.86
C ILE A 10 3.79 8.02 5.43
N SER A 11 3.93 8.24 4.12
CA SER A 11 4.02 9.60 3.60
C SER A 11 2.70 10.34 3.74
N ARG A 12 2.74 11.67 3.81
CA ARG A 12 1.54 12.51 3.83
C ARG A 12 0.61 12.19 2.65
N HIS A 13 1.16 12.02 1.45
CA HIS A 13 0.36 11.67 0.28
C HIS A 13 -0.35 10.33 0.45
N ALA A 14 0.35 9.29 0.92
CA ALA A 14 -0.23 7.97 1.16
C ALA A 14 -1.36 8.02 2.20
N HIS A 15 -1.18 8.78 3.28
CA HIS A 15 -2.21 9.01 4.30
C HIS A 15 -3.44 9.72 3.73
N GLU A 16 -3.25 10.81 2.98
CA GLU A 16 -4.36 11.51 2.31
C GLU A 16 -5.13 10.61 1.33
N GLN A 17 -4.43 9.76 0.57
CA GLN A 17 -5.06 8.79 -0.33
C GLN A 17 -5.84 7.72 0.44
N TYR A 18 -5.29 7.22 1.55
CA TYR A 18 -5.97 6.28 2.43
C TYR A 18 -7.28 6.87 2.97
N CYS A 19 -7.22 8.08 3.54
CA CYS A 19 -8.40 8.75 4.09
C CYS A 19 -9.50 8.98 3.05
N LYS A 20 -9.13 9.21 1.79
CA LYS A 20 -10.09 9.38 0.67
C LYS A 20 -10.72 8.07 0.19
N ARG A 21 -10.02 6.94 0.33
CA ARG A 21 -10.39 5.66 -0.32
C ARG A 21 -10.79 4.55 0.64
N VAL A 22 -10.41 4.66 1.91
CA VAL A 22 -10.56 3.59 2.90
C VAL A 22 -11.39 4.09 4.07
N GLU A 23 -10.83 4.95 4.92
CA GLU A 23 -11.53 5.54 6.07
C GLU A 23 -10.72 6.71 6.67
N PRO A 24 -11.38 7.69 7.32
CA PRO A 24 -10.70 8.73 8.09
C PRO A 24 -10.01 8.14 9.33
N ILE A 25 -8.70 8.32 9.42
CA ILE A 25 -7.87 7.87 10.54
C ILE A 25 -6.68 8.83 10.68
N ASP A 26 -6.12 8.98 11.87
CA ASP A 26 -4.88 9.72 12.04
C ASP A 26 -3.66 8.91 11.54
N ILE A 27 -2.58 9.61 11.24
CA ILE A 27 -1.39 9.00 10.63
C ILE A 27 -0.62 8.09 11.59
N GLU A 28 -0.70 8.34 12.89
CA GLU A 28 0.02 7.57 13.92
C GLU A 28 -0.65 6.20 14.07
N THR A 29 -1.97 6.18 14.32
CA THR A 29 -2.76 4.95 14.41
C THR A 29 -2.66 4.13 13.12
N LEU A 30 -2.73 4.76 11.95
CA LEU A 30 -2.58 4.05 10.68
C LEU A 30 -1.17 3.43 10.53
N THR A 31 -0.13 4.15 10.95
CA THR A 31 1.24 3.64 10.92
C THR A 31 1.40 2.45 11.87
N GLU A 32 0.85 2.52 13.08
CA GLU A 32 0.87 1.41 14.04
C GLU A 32 0.16 0.17 13.51
N GLN A 33 -1.05 0.33 12.94
CA GLN A 33 -1.80 -0.79 12.35
C GLN A 33 -1.05 -1.46 11.19
N CYS A 34 -0.43 -0.67 10.32
CA CYS A 34 0.35 -1.21 9.22
C CYS A 34 1.68 -1.84 9.69
N GLN A 35 2.35 -1.26 10.69
CA GLN A 35 3.57 -1.82 11.28
C GLN A 35 3.27 -3.16 11.96
N GLN A 36 2.19 -3.25 12.74
CA GLN A 36 1.79 -4.49 13.39
C GLN A 36 1.53 -5.61 12.37
N GLN A 37 0.84 -5.30 11.27
CA GLN A 37 0.62 -6.28 10.19
C GLN A 37 1.92 -6.70 9.50
N LEU A 38 2.89 -5.79 9.33
CA LEU A 38 4.21 -6.12 8.79
C LEU A 38 4.97 -7.05 9.74
N ASP A 39 4.98 -6.73 11.03
CA ASP A 39 5.67 -7.49 12.08
C ASP A 39 5.07 -8.90 12.20
N ASP A 40 3.74 -9.01 12.12
CA ASP A 40 3.00 -10.29 12.15
C ASP A 40 3.07 -11.06 10.82
N ARG A 41 3.66 -10.47 9.77
CA ARG A 41 3.64 -11.00 8.39
C ARG A 41 2.22 -11.25 7.87
N ASN A 42 1.27 -10.44 8.32
CA ASN A 42 -0.12 -10.47 7.91
C ASN A 42 -0.33 -9.65 6.62
N TYR A 43 0.25 -10.15 5.54
CA TYR A 43 0.05 -9.65 4.17
C TYR A 43 -0.12 -10.82 3.21
N ASP A 44 -0.96 -10.67 2.20
CA ASP A 44 -1.15 -11.64 1.12
C ASP A 44 -0.28 -11.32 -0.12
N TYR A 45 0.30 -10.12 -0.18
CA TYR A 45 1.25 -9.72 -1.22
C TYR A 45 2.30 -8.76 -0.67
N ASN A 46 3.59 -8.99 -0.95
CA ASN A 46 4.69 -8.07 -0.64
C ASN A 46 5.87 -8.28 -1.62
N ARG A 47 5.92 -7.53 -2.72
CA ARG A 47 7.02 -7.59 -3.72
C ARG A 47 6.88 -6.47 -4.75
N LYS A 48 7.95 -6.20 -5.50
CA LYS A 48 7.96 -5.27 -6.65
C LYS A 48 7.39 -3.89 -6.31
N ASP A 49 7.73 -3.36 -5.14
CA ASP A 49 7.28 -2.05 -4.65
C ASP A 49 5.79 -1.98 -4.29
N PHE A 50 5.09 -3.13 -4.22
CA PHE A 50 3.70 -3.21 -3.78
C PHE A 50 3.53 -4.14 -2.59
N ILE A 51 2.67 -3.73 -1.65
CA ILE A 51 2.24 -4.56 -0.54
C ILE A 51 0.72 -4.47 -0.38
N HIS A 52 0.09 -5.58 0.00
CA HIS A 52 -1.34 -5.64 0.26
C HIS A 52 -1.56 -6.03 1.73
N LEU A 53 -2.16 -5.10 2.48
CA LEU A 53 -2.33 -5.17 3.93
C LEU A 53 -3.80 -4.92 4.26
N ALA A 54 -4.45 -5.84 4.97
CA ALA A 54 -5.86 -5.77 5.33
C ALA A 54 -6.79 -5.36 4.16
N GLY A 55 -6.53 -5.93 2.98
CA GLY A 55 -7.32 -5.63 1.78
C GLY A 55 -6.98 -4.30 1.10
N VAL A 56 -5.96 -3.57 1.56
CA VAL A 56 -5.53 -2.26 1.04
C VAL A 56 -4.21 -2.38 0.29
N TRP A 57 -4.18 -1.88 -0.95
CA TRP A 57 -2.97 -1.87 -1.76
C TRP A 57 -2.13 -0.62 -1.51
N TRP A 58 -0.85 -0.83 -1.22
CA TRP A 58 0.14 0.21 -1.00
C TRP A 58 1.29 0.11 -1.99
N VAL A 59 1.81 1.26 -2.41
CA VAL A 59 3.13 1.35 -3.02
C VAL A 59 4.12 1.73 -1.94
N TYR A 60 5.22 1.02 -1.88
CA TYR A 60 6.29 1.33 -0.94
C TYR A 60 7.65 1.34 -1.63
N GLN A 61 8.61 1.96 -0.97
CA GLN A 61 10.03 1.84 -1.29
C GLN A 61 10.82 1.66 0.00
N PHE A 62 11.98 1.02 -0.09
CA PHE A 62 12.95 1.01 1.00
C PHE A 62 13.89 2.22 0.83
N VAL A 63 14.02 3.02 1.88
CA VAL A 63 14.99 4.12 1.95
C VAL A 63 15.75 3.96 3.26
N ASP A 64 17.07 3.80 3.16
CA ASP A 64 17.94 3.47 4.29
C ASP A 64 17.44 2.22 5.04
N ASN A 65 16.84 2.41 6.21
CA ASN A 65 16.29 1.36 7.06
C ASN A 65 14.76 1.56 7.31
N GLU A 66 14.11 2.36 6.48
CA GLU A 66 12.67 2.63 6.52
C GLU A 66 11.95 1.99 5.33
N GLN A 67 10.85 1.29 5.60
CA GLN A 67 9.87 0.97 4.56
C GLN A 67 8.92 2.16 4.45
N ARG A 68 8.97 2.90 3.36
CA ARG A 68 8.18 4.12 3.17
C ARG A 68 7.00 3.87 2.26
N PHE A 69 5.78 4.06 2.76
CA PHE A 69 4.57 3.99 1.95
C PHE A 69 4.35 5.30 1.21
N ILE A 70 4.37 5.24 -0.12
CA ILE A 70 4.35 6.39 -1.03
C ILE A 70 2.92 6.73 -1.44
N THR A 71 2.11 5.72 -1.74
CA THR A 71 0.70 5.91 -2.12
C THR A 71 -0.16 4.72 -1.70
N CYS A 72 -1.48 4.94 -1.67
CA CYS A 72 -2.50 3.97 -1.29
C CYS A 72 -3.54 3.90 -2.40
N TYR A 73 -3.83 2.71 -2.91
CA TYR A 73 -4.87 2.48 -3.92
C TYR A 73 -6.23 2.10 -3.32
N GLY A 74 -6.32 2.02 -1.99
CA GLY A 74 -7.55 1.70 -1.28
C GLY A 74 -7.86 0.21 -1.25
N ARG A 75 -9.08 -0.12 -0.79
CA ARG A 75 -9.59 -1.49 -0.76
C ARG A 75 -10.09 -1.91 -2.13
N THR A 76 -9.55 -3.01 -2.67
CA THR A 76 -10.02 -3.55 -3.96
C THR A 76 -9.65 -5.01 -4.14
N ASN A 77 -10.52 -5.77 -4.82
CA ASN A 77 -10.25 -7.14 -5.25
C ASN A 77 -9.37 -7.19 -6.52
N MET A 78 -9.12 -6.04 -7.16
CA MET A 78 -8.26 -5.96 -8.33
C MET A 78 -6.80 -6.20 -7.93
N ASN A 79 -6.07 -6.99 -8.72
CA ASN A 79 -4.63 -7.11 -8.58
C ASN A 79 -3.94 -5.86 -9.15
N ILE A 80 -3.75 -4.85 -8.30
CA ILE A 80 -3.20 -3.54 -8.71
C ILE A 80 -1.84 -3.66 -9.45
N PRO A 81 -0.85 -4.45 -8.98
CA PRO A 81 0.42 -4.60 -9.69
C PRO A 81 0.24 -5.13 -11.12
N TYR A 82 -0.70 -6.06 -11.33
CA TYR A 82 -1.01 -6.60 -12.64
C TYR A 82 -1.75 -5.59 -13.52
N ALA A 83 -2.77 -4.91 -12.97
CA ALA A 83 -3.55 -3.91 -13.69
C ALA A 83 -2.68 -2.75 -14.20
N LEU A 84 -1.80 -2.21 -13.35
CA LEU A 84 -0.88 -1.14 -13.74
C LEU A 84 0.10 -1.59 -14.82
N ARG A 85 0.61 -2.83 -14.73
CA ARG A 85 1.48 -3.40 -15.77
C ARG A 85 0.74 -3.51 -17.10
N TRP A 86 -0.49 -4.03 -17.09
CA TRP A 86 -1.29 -4.17 -18.30
C TRP A 86 -1.57 -2.80 -18.94
N ALA A 87 -1.96 -1.80 -18.12
CA ALA A 87 -2.23 -0.45 -18.57
C ALA A 87 -1.00 0.21 -19.21
N ALA A 88 0.18 0.04 -18.60
CA ALA A 88 1.44 0.54 -19.16
C ALA A 88 1.78 -0.06 -20.54
N VAL A 89 1.50 -1.37 -20.73
CA VAL A 89 1.75 -2.06 -22.01
C VAL A 89 0.78 -1.58 -23.10
N HIS A 90 -0.48 -1.34 -22.76
CA HIS A 90 -1.54 -1.02 -23.72
C HIS A 90 -1.83 0.47 -23.84
N LYS A 91 -1.08 1.34 -23.14
CA LYS A 91 -1.32 2.79 -23.03
C LYS A 91 -2.72 3.11 -22.51
N ASP A 92 -3.23 2.27 -21.62
CA ASP A 92 -4.54 2.41 -21.00
C ASP A 92 -4.44 3.05 -19.60
N ARG A 93 -5.58 3.24 -18.93
CA ARG A 93 -5.68 3.80 -17.58
C ARG A 93 -6.45 2.84 -16.67
N VAL A 94 -6.00 2.72 -15.43
CA VAL A 94 -6.75 2.01 -14.39
C VAL A 94 -7.66 3.02 -13.70
N ASP A 95 -8.98 2.82 -13.84
CA ASP A 95 -9.95 3.54 -13.03
C ASP A 95 -10.16 2.81 -11.70
N LEU A 96 -9.91 3.53 -10.62
CA LEU A 96 -10.02 3.04 -9.24
C LEU A 96 -11.31 3.52 -8.56
N LEU A 97 -12.05 4.41 -9.22
CA LEU A 97 -13.27 5.01 -8.70
C LEU A 97 -14.52 4.18 -9.03
N ASN A 98 -14.40 3.19 -9.91
CA ASN A 98 -15.53 2.37 -10.35
C ASN A 98 -15.19 0.88 -10.25
N GLY A 99 -15.73 0.22 -9.21
CA GLY A 99 -15.97 -1.22 -9.28
C GLY A 99 -17.11 -1.45 -10.27
N LEU A 100 -16.79 -2.09 -11.40
CA LEU A 100 -17.65 -2.34 -12.57
C LEU A 100 -17.85 -1.12 -13.48
N ILE A 101 -17.25 -1.19 -14.67
CA ILE A 101 -17.88 -0.75 -15.93
C ILE A 101 -18.14 -2.02 -16.73
#